data_AF-A0A8T1T5L5-F1
#
_entry.id   AF-A0A8T1T5L5-F1
#
_cell.length_a   1.000
_cell.length_b   1.000
_cell.length_c   1.000
_cell.angle_alpha   90.00
_cell.angle_beta   90.00
_cell.angle_gamma   90.00
#
_symmetry.space_group_name_H-M   'P 1'
#
loop_
_entity.id
_entity.type
_entity.pdbx_description
1 polymer ?
#
loop_
_entity_poly.entity_id
_entity_poly.type
_entity_poly.pdbx_seq_one_letter_code
_entity_poly.pdbx_strand_id
1 'polypeptide(L)' 'MLPKHLRRPEPKKPEVRPLGAKGFYDLDALNEAAWNSAQSQLVPCDICGRTFLPDRLIVHQRSCKPKPAK' A
#
# COMPACT_ATOMS: atom_id res chain seq x y z
N MET A 1 -8.25 13.56 -10.10
CA MET A 1 -8.69 12.23 -10.57
C MET A 1 -7.45 11.43 -10.95
N LEU A 2 -7.26 10.25 -10.36
CA LEU A 2 -6.10 9.41 -10.62
C LEU A 2 -6.34 8.53 -11.89
N PRO A 3 -5.34 8.29 -12.76
CA PRO A 3 -5.49 7.46 -13.95
C PRO A 3 -6.09 6.07 -13.65
N LYS A 4 -6.85 5.49 -14.58
CA LYS A 4 -7.60 4.23 -14.33
C LYS A 4 -6.72 3.08 -13.82
N HIS A 5 -5.50 2.96 -14.35
CA HIS A 5 -4.53 1.93 -13.98
C HIS A 5 -3.83 2.17 -12.63
N LEU A 6 -3.99 3.37 -12.06
CA LEU A 6 -3.42 3.74 -10.75
C LEU A 6 -4.49 3.84 -9.65
N ARG A 7 -5.78 3.71 -10.01
CA ARG A 7 -6.87 3.74 -9.04
C ARG A 7 -6.79 2.50 -8.14
N ARG A 8 -7.01 2.74 -6.85
CA ARG A 8 -6.98 1.68 -5.84
C ARG A 8 -8.22 0.80 -5.97
N PRO A 9 -8.08 -0.53 -5.79
CA PRO A 9 -9.23 -1.38 -5.56
C PRO A 9 -9.95 -0.96 -4.27
N GLU A 10 -11.24 -1.27 -4.19
CA GLU A 10 -12.01 -0.99 -2.98
C GLU A 10 -11.41 -1.75 -1.78
N PRO A 11 -11.28 -1.10 -0.61
CA PRO A 11 -10.82 -1.77 0.60
C PRO A 11 -11.76 -2.92 0.94
N LYS A 12 -11.23 -4.14 1.03
CA LYS A 12 -11.99 -5.26 1.57
C LYS A 12 -12.14 -5.08 3.07
N LYS A 13 -13.37 -5.17 3.56
CA LYS A 13 -13.67 -5.13 5.01
C LYS A 13 -12.90 -6.27 5.69
N PRO A 14 -12.11 -5.98 6.74
CA PRO A 14 -11.43 -7.03 7.49
C PRO A 14 -12.45 -7.97 8.15
N GLU A 15 -12.27 -9.28 8.01
CA GLU A 15 -12.99 -10.28 8.81
C GLU A 15 -12.40 -10.28 10.23
N VAL A 16 -12.85 -9.35 11.07
CA VAL A 16 -12.45 -9.30 12.48
C VAL A 16 -13.09 -10.47 13.22
N ARG A 17 -12.30 -11.50 13.52
CA ARG A 17 -12.70 -12.60 14.40
C ARG A 17 -12.38 -12.21 15.84
N PRO A 18 -13.38 -12.07 16.73
CA PRO A 18 -13.12 -11.79 18.13
C PRO A 18 -12.36 -12.96 18.77
N LEU A 19 -11.26 -12.68 19.47
CA LEU A 19 -10.58 -13.67 20.31
C LEU A 19 -11.38 -13.81 21.61
N GLY A 20 -12.37 -14.72 21.58
CA GLY A 20 -13.13 -15.13 22.77
C GLY A 20 -14.34 -14.26 23.12
N ALA A 21 -15.07 -14.73 24.15
CA ALA A 21 -16.41 -14.24 24.53
C ALA A 21 -16.46 -12.80 25.08
N LYS A 22 -15.33 -12.08 25.18
CA LYS A 22 -15.25 -10.74 25.76
C LYS A 22 -14.84 -9.63 24.79
N GLY A 23 -14.87 -9.89 23.47
CA GLY A 23 -14.65 -8.85 22.47
C GLY A 23 -13.22 -8.29 22.41
N PHE A 24 -12.23 -9.08 22.83
CA PHE A 24 -10.82 -8.71 22.63
C PHE A 24 -10.43 -8.96 21.18
N TYR A 25 -9.84 -7.94 20.54
CA TYR A 25 -9.29 -8.04 19.19
C TYR A 25 -7.84 -8.50 19.25
N ASP A 26 -7.45 -9.33 18.29
CA ASP A 26 -6.04 -9.63 18.05
C ASP A 26 -5.37 -8.39 17.42
N LEU A 27 -4.75 -7.55 18.26
CA LEU A 27 -4.10 -6.32 17.81
C LEU A 27 -2.93 -6.60 16.87
N ASP A 28 -2.22 -7.71 17.08
CA ASP A 28 -1.09 -8.09 16.24
C ASP A 28 -1.60 -8.51 14.86
N ALA A 29 -2.64 -9.35 14.79
CA ALA A 29 -3.24 -9.71 13.50
C ALA A 29 -3.82 -8.51 12.75
N LEU A 30 -4.38 -7.52 13.47
CA LEU A 30 -4.86 -6.27 12.87
C LEU A 30 -3.72 -5.42 12.32
N ASN A 31 -2.62 -5.29 13.08
CA ASN A 31 -1.44 -4.56 12.64
C ASN A 31 -0.80 -5.23 11.41
N GLU A 32 -0.68 -6.54 11.40
CA GLU A 32 -0.18 -7.31 10.26
C GLU A 32 -1.09 -7.14 9.03
N ALA A 33 -2.42 -7.20 9.20
CA ALA A 33 -3.35 -6.95 8.11
C ALA A 33 -3.23 -5.52 7.56
N ALA A 34 -3.07 -4.53 8.43
CA ALA A 34 -2.85 -3.14 8.05
C ALA A 34 -1.52 -2.95 7.30
N TRP A 35 -0.45 -3.60 7.75
CA TRP A 35 0.87 -3.57 7.12
C TRP A 35 0.83 -4.19 5.72
N ASN A 36 0.25 -5.38 5.59
CA ASN A 36 0.08 -6.06 4.30
C ASN A 36 -0.77 -5.24 3.32
N SER A 37 -1.87 -4.64 3.81
CA SER A 37 -2.71 -3.74 3.01
C SER A 37 -1.93 -2.50 2.53
N ALA A 38 -1.13 -1.88 3.40
CA ALA A 38 -0.30 -0.74 3.03
C ALA A 38 0.75 -1.11 1.97
N GLN A 39 1.40 -2.27 2.12
CA GLN A 39 2.41 -2.74 1.19
C GLN A 39 1.83 -3.05 -0.20
N SER A 40 0.63 -3.64 -0.26
CA SER A 40 -0.07 -3.97 -1.51
C SER A 40 -0.45 -2.73 -2.35
N GLN A 41 -0.52 -1.55 -1.72
CA GLN A 41 -0.88 -0.30 -2.39
C GLN A 41 0.32 0.42 -3.01
N LEU A 42 1.54 -0.06 -2.77
CA LEU A 42 2.73 0.58 -3.30
C LEU A 42 2.97 0.14 -4.74
N VAL A 43 3.19 1.12 -5.62
CA VAL A 43 3.52 0.93 -7.04
C VAL A 43 4.97 1.31 -7.30
N PRO A 44 5.73 0.49 -8.05
CA PRO A 44 7.10 0.81 -8.42
C PRO A 44 7.15 1.99 -9.41
N CYS A 45 8.19 2.80 -9.31
CA CYS A 45 8.51 3.84 -10.27
C CYS A 45 9.25 3.24 -11.47
N ASP A 46 8.75 3.49 -12.69
CA ASP A 46 9.33 2.96 -13.92
C ASP A 46 10.76 3.47 -14.21
N ILE A 47 11.18 4.57 -13.58
CA ILE A 47 12.49 5.21 -13.81
C ILE A 47 13.57 4.68 -12.85
N CYS A 48 13.23 4.48 -11.56
CA CYS A 48 14.22 4.11 -10.54
C CYS A 48 13.87 2.85 -9.72
N GLY A 49 12.70 2.26 -9.94
CA GLY A 49 12.24 1.05 -9.27
C GLY A 49 11.83 1.21 -7.80
N ARG A 50 11.91 2.43 -7.22
CA ARG A 50 11.41 2.68 -5.85
C ARG A 50 9.88 2.64 -5.83
N THR A 51 9.31 2.11 -4.75
CA THR A 51 7.86 1.95 -4.59
C THR A 51 7.26 3.14 -3.85
N PHE A 52 6.11 3.62 -4.31
CA PHE A 52 5.41 4.77 -3.73
C PHE A 52 3.90 4.54 -3.73
N LEU A 53 3.16 5.31 -2.92
CA LEU A 53 1.73 5.46 -3.14
C LEU A 53 1.50 6.16 -4.49
N PRO A 54 0.45 5.77 -5.25
CA PRO A 54 0.18 6.34 -6.57
C PRO A 54 0.15 7.88 -6.61
N ASP A 55 -0.42 8.51 -5.58
CA ASP A 55 -0.53 9.97 -5.48
C ASP A 55 0.84 10.64 -5.33
N ARG A 56 1.78 9.99 -4.61
CA ARG A 56 3.16 10.47 -4.43
C ARG A 56 4.05 10.12 -5.61
N LEU A 57 3.75 9.02 -6.31
CA LEU A 57 4.52 8.58 -7.47
C LEU A 57 4.55 9.66 -8.56
N ILE A 58 3.42 10.31 -8.82
CA ILE A 58 3.31 11.38 -9.83
C ILE A 58 4.27 12.54 -9.52
N VAL A 59 4.34 12.96 -8.26
CA VAL A 59 5.25 14.05 -7.84
C VAL A 59 6.70 13.59 -7.94
N HIS A 60 6.98 12.36 -7.52
CA HIS A 60 8.31 11.77 -7.62
C HIS A 60 8.80 11.67 -9.07
N GLN A 61 7.97 11.22 -10.00
CA GLN A 61 8.33 11.02 -11.41
C GLN A 61 8.78 12.32 -12.09
N ARG A 62 8.29 13.49 -11.65
CA ARG A 62 8.69 14.80 -12.20
C ARG A 62 10.19 15.12 -12.03
N SER A 63 10.80 14.60 -10.97
CA SER A 63 12.21 14.85 -10.63
C SER A 63 13.03 13.58 -10.49
N CYS A 64 12.46 12.43 -10.88
CA CYS A 64 13.11 11.15 -10.73
C CYS A 64 14.33 11.06 -11.64
N LYS A 65 15.44 10.57 -11.09
CA LYS A 65 16.66 10.27 -11.84
C LYS A 65 16.78 8.75 -12.02
N PRO A 66 17.26 8.27 -13.19
CA PRO A 66 17.53 6.86 -13.41
C PRO A 66 18.46 6.33 -12.32
N LYS A 67 18.19 5.11 -11.86
CA LYS A 67 19.11 4.45 -10.93
C LYS A 67 20.40 4.14 -11.71
N PRO A 68 21.59 4.49 -11.21
CA PRO A 68 22.83 4.10 -11.88
C PRO A 68 22.82 2.57 -12.00
N ALA A 69 23.05 2.08 -13.23
CA ALA A 69 23.27 0.67 -13.46
C ALA A 69 24.51 0.26 -12.64
N LYS A 70 24.36 -0.81 -11.85
CA LYS A 70 25.51 -1.45 -11.20
C LYS A 70 26.24 -2.32 -12.22
#